data_AF-A0AAJ4LTE1-F1
#
_entry.id   AF-A0AAJ4LTE1-F1
#
_cell.length_a   1.000
_cell.length_b   1.000
_cell.length_c   1.000
_cell.angle_alpha   90.00
_cell.angle_beta   90.00
_cell.angle_gamma   90.00
#
_symmetry.space_group_name_H-M   'P 1'
#
loop_
_entity.id
_entity.type
_entity.pdbx_description
1 polymer ?
#
loop_
_entity_poly.entity_id
_entity_poly.type
_entity_poly.pdbx_seq_one_letter_code
_entity_poly.pdbx_strand_id
1 'polypeptide(L)'
;MFKSAKIILMLGVMALVSGCDVDDVTDADKLSKPTVNAGSDQLLKLPLNSITLSGSAKSYLSVYDIKTTSWSQVAGPQQLALLNADKLTATALYPTTAGTYIFQLYAKDTGGRSNTDQVKIIIERATQASAIRRMQSNTVSNEIAAVSWQYGAQNQGVLVFGSLGNVDLSELKQQLNLAIEELNSAAELSLDFSQSTGGDVQTALQIIETLSQQSLPVCLHDRCSPLYEGLVLEKVGGIEDAYLENSVKTWVEKLLH
;
A
#
# COMPACT_ATOMS: atom_id res chain seq x y z
N MET A 1 45.48 92.22 28.50
CA MET A 1 46.74 92.29 27.74
C MET A 1 46.67 91.27 26.62
N PHE A 2 46.96 91.73 25.40
CA PHE A 2 46.83 91.05 24.13
C PHE A 2 47.79 89.87 23.94
N LYS A 3 47.35 88.89 23.12
CA LYS A 3 48.11 88.22 22.03
C LYS A 3 47.12 87.27 21.32
N SER A 4 46.51 87.66 20.20
CA SER A 4 47.06 87.62 18.82
C SER A 4 47.54 86.22 18.46
N ALA A 5 46.69 85.39 17.84
CA ALA A 5 46.52 85.25 16.38
C ALA A 5 47.58 84.35 15.73
N LYS A 6 47.14 83.21 15.20
CA LYS A 6 47.70 82.57 14.00
C LYS A 6 46.59 81.82 13.27
N ILE A 7 46.13 82.44 12.20
CA ILE A 7 45.36 81.83 11.12
C ILE A 7 46.38 81.18 10.18
N ILE A 8 46.25 79.88 9.93
CA ILE A 8 46.80 79.22 8.74
C ILE A 8 45.64 78.52 8.05
N LEU A 9 45.38 78.94 6.82
CA LEU A 9 44.33 78.47 5.92
C LEU A 9 44.99 77.65 4.81
N MET A 10 44.67 76.35 4.71
CA MET A 10 44.71 75.55 3.48
C MET A 10 43.91 74.26 3.76
N LEU A 11 42.67 74.17 3.29
CA LEU A 11 42.25 73.54 2.03
C LEU A 11 42.71 72.08 1.90
N GLY A 12 41.76 71.13 1.92
CA GLY A 12 41.98 69.84 1.28
C GLY A 12 41.26 68.64 1.91
N VAL A 13 40.08 68.35 1.36
CA VAL A 13 39.47 67.02 1.30
C VAL A 13 38.86 66.47 2.59
N MET A 14 37.56 66.71 2.67
CA MET A 14 36.57 65.89 3.38
C MET A 14 36.71 64.43 2.92
N ALA A 15 37.49 63.64 3.67
CA ALA A 15 37.44 62.19 3.55
C ALA A 15 36.11 61.74 4.15
N LEU A 16 35.22 61.30 3.25
CA LEU A 16 33.94 60.70 3.57
C LEU A 16 34.13 59.64 4.65
N VAL A 17 33.40 59.80 5.76
CA VAL A 17 33.09 58.71 6.67
C VAL A 17 32.21 57.73 5.87
N SER A 18 32.84 56.79 5.17
CA SER A 18 32.16 55.64 4.57
C SER A 18 32.90 54.38 5.00
N GLY A 19 32.60 53.99 6.23
CA GLY A 19 32.94 52.70 6.80
C GLY A 19 31.81 52.25 7.73
N CYS A 20 30.56 52.38 7.27
CA CYS A 20 29.55 51.42 7.70
C CYS A 20 29.90 50.15 6.92
N ASP A 21 30.61 49.22 7.54
CA ASP A 21 30.60 47.84 7.04
C ASP A 21 29.14 47.44 6.91
N VAL A 22 28.75 47.11 5.69
CA VAL A 22 27.40 46.73 5.32
C VAL A 22 27.20 45.29 5.77
N ASP A 23 27.14 45.07 7.08
CA ASP A 23 26.78 43.80 7.70
C ASP A 23 25.24 43.63 7.79
N ASP A 24 24.47 44.33 6.96
CA ASP A 24 23.00 44.32 7.01
C ASP A 24 22.36 43.52 5.85
N VAL A 25 23.05 42.45 5.49
CA VAL A 25 22.47 41.23 4.90
C VAL A 25 23.16 40.14 5.74
N THR A 26 22.61 39.66 6.86
CA THR A 26 21.70 38.50 6.84
C THR A 26 21.60 37.80 8.21
N ASP A 27 21.32 38.50 9.32
CA ASP A 27 21.02 37.79 10.58
C ASP A 27 19.80 36.84 10.44
N ALA A 28 18.96 37.09 9.43
CA ALA A 28 17.86 36.23 8.98
C ALA A 28 18.26 35.06 8.04
N ASP A 29 19.44 35.07 7.39
CA ASP A 29 19.91 33.91 6.58
C ASP A 29 20.78 32.94 7.39
N LYS A 30 21.47 33.42 8.43
CA LYS A 30 21.63 32.62 9.67
C LYS A 30 20.20 32.33 10.17
N LEU A 31 19.83 31.46 11.10
CA LEU A 31 18.39 31.12 11.35
C LEU A 31 17.50 30.58 10.18
N SER A 32 17.77 30.82 8.89
CA SER A 32 16.98 30.30 7.77
C SER A 32 17.06 28.78 7.67
N LYS A 33 15.90 28.13 7.84
CA LYS A 33 15.76 26.67 7.92
C LYS A 33 15.92 26.01 6.55
N PRO A 34 16.28 24.72 6.48
CA PRO A 34 16.27 23.99 5.23
C PRO A 34 14.87 23.94 4.61
N THR A 35 14.80 23.98 3.29
CA THR A 35 13.58 23.65 2.55
C THR A 35 13.44 22.14 2.53
N VAL A 36 12.28 21.64 2.92
CA VAL A 36 11.94 20.20 2.95
C VAL A 36 10.66 20.02 2.16
N ASN A 37 10.64 18.98 1.32
CA ASN A 37 9.48 18.60 0.54
C ASN A 37 9.32 17.08 0.65
N ALA A 38 8.20 16.61 1.20
CA ALA A 38 7.87 15.21 1.41
C ALA A 38 7.36 14.50 0.13
N GLY A 39 7.27 15.23 -0.99
CA GLY A 39 6.69 14.76 -2.24
C GLY A 39 5.20 15.10 -2.34
N SER A 40 4.59 14.72 -3.46
CA SER A 40 3.17 14.94 -3.70
C SER A 40 2.31 13.89 -3.01
N ASP A 41 1.10 14.29 -2.60
CA ASP A 41 0.07 13.38 -2.11
C ASP A 41 -0.19 12.25 -3.13
N GLN A 42 -0.46 11.04 -2.63
CA GLN A 42 -0.69 9.86 -3.46
C GLN A 42 -2.08 9.28 -3.22
N LEU A 43 -2.69 8.78 -4.29
CA LEU A 43 -3.89 7.97 -4.25
C LEU A 43 -3.53 6.56 -4.74
N LEU A 44 -3.66 5.58 -3.85
CA LEU A 44 -3.31 4.18 -4.10
C LEU A 44 -4.53 3.30 -3.83
N LYS A 45 -4.55 2.11 -4.43
CA LYS A 45 -5.60 1.12 -4.21
C LYS A 45 -4.97 -0.17 -3.71
N LEU A 46 -5.60 -0.80 -2.71
CA LEU A 46 -5.26 -2.17 -2.32
C LEU A 46 -5.51 -3.13 -3.49
N PRO A 47 -4.71 -4.21 -3.62
CA PRO A 47 -3.67 -4.67 -2.70
C PRO A 47 -2.32 -4.01 -3.01
N LEU A 48 -1.51 -3.81 -1.98
CA LEU A 48 -0.20 -3.15 -2.10
C LEU A 48 0.84 -3.92 -1.27
N ASN A 49 2.00 -4.15 -1.87
CA ASN A 49 3.14 -4.73 -1.14
C ASN A 49 3.95 -3.64 -0.41
N SER A 50 3.96 -2.42 -0.95
CA SER A 50 4.68 -1.29 -0.38
C SER A 50 4.21 0.06 -0.92
N ILE A 51 4.65 1.14 -0.25
CA ILE A 51 4.49 2.54 -0.68
C ILE A 51 5.88 3.17 -0.73
N THR A 52 6.21 3.83 -1.83
CA THR A 52 7.46 4.60 -1.96
C THR A 52 7.24 6.04 -1.51
N LEU A 53 8.05 6.49 -0.55
CA LEU A 53 8.10 7.86 -0.07
C LEU A 53 9.37 8.52 -0.64
N SER A 54 9.21 9.56 -1.46
CA SER A 54 10.31 10.25 -2.11
C SER A 54 10.24 11.73 -1.82
N GLY A 55 11.15 12.20 -0.97
CA GLY A 55 11.26 13.61 -0.63
C GLY A 55 12.56 14.24 -1.10
N SER A 56 12.68 15.54 -0.85
CA SER A 56 13.88 16.31 -1.08
C SER A 56 14.12 17.28 0.09
N ALA A 57 15.39 17.61 0.32
CA ALA A 57 15.78 18.60 1.30
C ALA A 57 16.96 19.39 0.78
N LYS A 58 16.96 20.71 1.01
CA LYS A 58 18.06 21.60 0.64
C LYS A 58 18.28 22.64 1.73
N SER A 59 19.54 22.86 2.09
CA SER A 59 19.91 23.98 2.96
C SER A 59 19.65 25.31 2.25
N TYR A 60 19.28 26.34 3.02
CA TYR A 60 19.10 27.68 2.49
C TYR A 60 20.42 28.30 2.02
N LEU A 61 21.47 28.25 2.86
CA LEU A 61 22.80 28.72 2.51
C LEU A 61 23.66 27.58 1.95
N SER A 62 24.44 27.89 0.91
CA SER A 62 25.36 26.95 0.24
C SER A 62 26.55 26.50 1.11
N VAL A 63 26.82 27.20 2.21
CA VAL A 63 27.87 26.82 3.18
C VAL A 63 27.43 25.70 4.13
N TYR A 64 26.13 25.36 4.14
CA TYR A 64 25.59 24.26 4.93
C TYR A 64 25.02 23.18 4.01
N ASP A 65 25.13 21.93 4.45
CA ASP A 65 24.57 20.76 3.78
C ASP A 65 23.52 20.09 4.65
N ILE A 66 22.65 19.27 4.04
CA ILE A 66 21.73 18.43 4.80
C ILE A 66 22.54 17.32 5.49
N LYS A 67 22.48 17.30 6.82
CA LYS A 67 23.21 16.37 7.68
C LYS A 67 22.37 15.15 8.06
N THR A 68 21.08 15.35 8.28
CA THR A 68 20.20 14.28 8.79
C THR A 68 18.83 14.39 8.15
N THR A 69 18.28 13.25 7.76
CA THR A 69 16.89 13.11 7.30
C THR A 69 16.22 11.99 8.05
N SER A 70 14.92 12.09 8.28
CA SER A 70 14.16 10.98 8.84
C SER A 70 12.69 11.03 8.42
N TRP A 71 12.16 9.89 8.02
CA TRP A 71 10.76 9.63 7.81
C TRP A 71 10.08 9.08 9.07
N SER A 72 8.84 9.51 9.29
CA SER A 72 7.98 8.96 10.33
C SER A 72 6.53 8.92 9.86
N GLN A 73 5.76 7.94 10.32
CA GLN A 73 4.31 7.94 10.16
C GLN A 73 3.68 8.70 11.32
N VAL A 74 2.91 9.75 11.01
CA VAL A 74 2.25 10.63 11.99
C VAL A 74 0.84 10.15 12.29
N ALA A 75 0.13 9.65 11.28
CA ALA A 75 -1.23 9.16 11.40
C ALA A 75 -1.52 8.07 10.38
N GLY A 76 -2.52 7.25 10.66
CA GLY A 76 -3.04 6.23 9.75
C GLY A 76 -3.74 5.11 10.51
N PRO A 77 -4.59 4.33 9.82
CA PRO A 77 -5.35 3.24 10.44
C PRO A 77 -4.48 2.01 10.77
N GLN A 78 -3.31 1.88 10.14
CA GLN A 78 -2.33 0.81 10.39
C GLN A 78 -0.95 1.44 10.58
N GLN A 79 -0.18 1.01 11.58
CA GLN A 79 1.22 1.39 11.70
C GLN A 79 2.06 0.58 10.71
N LEU A 80 2.74 1.25 9.78
CA LEU A 80 3.60 0.60 8.79
C LEU A 80 5.07 0.63 9.22
N ALA A 81 5.80 -0.43 8.87
CA ALA A 81 7.25 -0.46 9.00
C ALA A 81 7.90 0.33 7.86
N LEU A 82 8.89 1.17 8.18
CA LEU A 82 9.61 1.99 7.22
C LEU A 82 11.02 1.46 7.01
N LEU A 83 11.33 1.07 5.77
CA LEU A 83 12.69 0.77 5.34
C LEU A 83 13.38 2.07 4.86
N ASN A 84 14.66 2.21 5.18
CA ASN A 84 15.48 3.40 4.83
C ASN A 84 14.89 4.71 5.34
N ALA A 85 14.26 4.68 6.52
CA ALA A 85 13.62 5.85 7.10
C ALA A 85 14.60 7.02 7.30
N ASP A 86 15.90 6.78 7.42
CA ASP A 86 16.94 7.82 7.55
C ASP A 86 17.36 8.46 6.22
N LYS A 87 16.80 8.05 5.07
CA LYS A 87 17.12 8.55 3.72
C LYS A 87 16.03 9.47 3.18
N LEU A 88 16.33 10.18 2.10
CA LEU A 88 15.33 10.97 1.35
C LEU A 88 14.27 10.08 0.66
N THR A 89 14.64 8.85 0.29
CA THR A 89 13.72 7.84 -0.24
C THR A 89 13.56 6.70 0.75
N ALA A 90 12.33 6.47 1.20
CA ALA A 90 11.95 5.40 2.12
C ALA A 90 10.83 4.54 1.54
N THR A 91 10.62 3.37 2.13
CA THR A 91 9.57 2.43 1.70
C THR A 91 8.73 2.00 2.90
N ALA A 92 7.43 2.27 2.86
CA ALA A 92 6.48 1.73 3.84
C ALA A 92 5.98 0.35 3.38
N LEU A 93 6.02 -0.64 4.26
CA LEU A 93 5.79 -2.04 3.91
C LEU A 93 4.38 -2.51 4.27
N TYR A 94 3.79 -3.31 3.38
CA TYR A 94 2.57 -4.09 3.58
C TYR A 94 1.36 -3.33 4.14
N PRO A 95 0.89 -2.24 3.51
CA PRO A 95 -0.39 -1.65 3.87
C PRO A 95 -1.54 -2.59 3.47
N THR A 96 -2.36 -2.97 4.45
CA THR A 96 -3.54 -3.84 4.26
C THR A 96 -4.84 -3.13 4.61
N THR A 97 -4.78 -1.97 5.26
CA THR A 97 -5.96 -1.23 5.69
C THR A 97 -6.15 0.03 4.84
N ALA A 98 -7.29 0.12 4.16
CA ALA A 98 -7.70 1.34 3.46
C ALA A 98 -7.92 2.49 4.45
N GLY A 99 -7.54 3.70 4.04
CA GLY A 99 -7.66 4.92 4.83
C GLY A 99 -6.61 5.96 4.47
N THR A 100 -6.58 7.05 5.22
CA THR A 100 -5.61 8.14 5.02
C THR A 100 -4.43 7.98 5.96
N TYR A 101 -3.22 7.95 5.39
CA TYR A 101 -1.96 7.91 6.09
C TYR A 101 -1.23 9.24 5.92
N ILE A 102 -0.59 9.71 6.98
CA ILE A 102 0.23 10.92 6.96
C ILE A 102 1.66 10.52 7.30
N PHE A 103 2.59 10.78 6.39
CA PHE A 103 4.02 10.60 6.61
C PHE A 103 4.71 11.96 6.65
N GLN A 104 5.70 12.09 7.54
CA GLN A 104 6.46 13.32 7.71
C GLN A 104 7.93 13.07 7.40
N LEU A 105 8.49 13.88 6.51
CA LEU A 105 9.92 14.00 6.30
C LEU A 105 10.47 15.13 7.18
N TYR A 106 11.46 14.81 7.98
CA TYR A 106 12.28 15.76 8.73
C TYR A 106 13.65 15.89 8.06
N ALA A 107 14.21 17.10 8.04
CA ALA A 107 15.60 17.33 7.68
C ALA A 107 16.29 18.34 8.61
N LYS A 108 17.59 18.13 8.83
CA LYS A 108 18.47 19.01 9.61
C LYS A 108 19.76 19.30 8.86
N ASP A 109 20.18 20.55 8.82
CA ASP A 109 21.43 20.99 8.17
C ASP A 109 22.66 20.89 9.12
N THR A 110 23.86 21.08 8.57
CA THR A 110 25.11 21.13 9.34
C THR A 110 25.21 22.36 10.25
N GLY A 111 24.42 23.41 9.99
CA GLY A 111 24.23 24.58 10.85
C GLY A 111 23.31 24.35 12.05
N GLY A 112 22.69 23.16 12.16
CA GLY A 112 21.83 22.77 13.26
C GLY A 112 20.35 23.14 13.10
N ARG A 113 19.95 23.74 11.99
CA ARG A 113 18.56 24.14 11.72
C ARG A 113 17.79 22.98 11.12
N SER A 114 16.50 22.91 11.41
CA SER A 114 15.64 21.84 10.93
C SER A 114 14.29 22.33 10.45
N ASN A 115 13.70 21.52 9.58
CA ASN A 115 12.35 21.72 9.07
C ASN A 115 11.70 20.36 8.78
N THR A 116 10.38 20.38 8.58
CA THR A 116 9.58 19.20 8.28
C THR A 116 8.60 19.50 7.17
N ASP A 117 8.24 18.45 6.42
CA ASP A 117 7.10 18.49 5.51
C ASP A 117 6.32 17.17 5.59
N GLN A 118 5.05 17.19 5.20
CA GLN A 118 4.16 16.04 5.28
C GLN A 118 3.60 15.67 3.91
N VAL A 119 3.41 14.38 3.69
CA VAL A 119 2.73 13.82 2.52
C VAL A 119 1.54 12.98 2.97
N LYS A 120 0.41 13.14 2.29
CA LYS A 120 -0.80 12.37 2.53
C LYS A 120 -0.93 11.25 1.50
N ILE A 121 -1.08 10.03 1.99
CA ILE A 121 -1.32 8.85 1.17
C ILE A 121 -2.74 8.38 1.45
N ILE A 122 -3.60 8.43 0.44
CA ILE A 122 -4.97 7.92 0.50
C ILE A 122 -4.93 6.52 -0.10
N ILE A 123 -5.24 5.51 0.71
CA ILE A 123 -5.37 4.13 0.26
C ILE A 123 -6.85 3.81 0.20
N GLU A 124 -7.36 3.60 -1.00
CA GLU A 124 -8.72 3.13 -1.22
C GLU A 124 -8.74 1.61 -1.31
N ARG A 125 -9.89 1.03 -0.99
CA ARG A 125 -10.17 -0.32 -1.51
C ARG A 125 -10.31 -0.20 -3.02
N ALA A 126 -9.92 -1.23 -3.76
CA ALA A 126 -10.27 -1.24 -5.16
C ALA A 126 -11.79 -1.07 -5.30
N THR A 127 -12.16 -0.16 -6.18
CA THR A 127 -13.55 0.09 -6.54
C THR A 127 -14.11 -1.20 -7.09
N GLN A 128 -15.06 -1.78 -6.37
CA GLN A 128 -15.94 -2.86 -6.83
C GLN A 128 -16.42 -2.47 -8.23
N ALA A 129 -15.96 -3.15 -9.28
CA ALA A 129 -16.85 -3.33 -10.40
C ALA A 129 -17.87 -4.33 -9.85
N SER A 130 -19.00 -3.82 -9.37
CA SER A 130 -20.21 -4.62 -9.37
C SER A 130 -20.59 -4.85 -10.83
N ALA A 131 -19.79 -5.63 -11.56
CA ALA A 131 -20.24 -6.35 -12.71
C ALA A 131 -21.07 -7.51 -12.16
N ILE A 132 -22.28 -7.20 -11.69
CA ILE A 132 -23.39 -8.08 -12.06
C ILE A 132 -23.52 -7.87 -13.57
N ARG A 133 -22.61 -8.47 -14.35
CA ARG A 133 -22.98 -8.86 -15.69
C ARG A 133 -23.99 -9.96 -15.43
N ARG A 134 -25.28 -9.58 -15.44
CA ARG A 134 -26.35 -10.51 -15.76
C ARG A 134 -25.85 -11.23 -16.99
N MET A 135 -25.37 -12.45 -16.83
CA MET A 135 -25.28 -13.35 -17.95
C MET A 135 -26.74 -13.48 -18.37
N GLN A 136 -27.11 -12.74 -19.41
CA GLN A 136 -28.29 -13.08 -20.18
C GLN A 136 -27.98 -14.41 -20.84
N SER A 137 -28.02 -15.48 -20.03
CA SER A 137 -28.55 -16.74 -20.51
C SER A 137 -30.06 -16.56 -20.50
N ASN A 138 -30.62 -16.71 -21.67
CA ASN A 138 -32.00 -16.44 -22.00
C ASN A 138 -32.88 -17.55 -21.41
N THR A 139 -33.16 -17.54 -20.10
CA THR A 139 -34.22 -18.37 -19.53
C THR A 139 -34.78 -17.75 -18.26
N VAL A 140 -36.09 -17.49 -18.30
CA VAL A 140 -36.91 -17.06 -17.18
C VAL A 140 -36.99 -18.19 -16.16
N SER A 141 -36.26 -18.08 -15.05
CA SER A 141 -36.61 -18.65 -13.73
C SER A 141 -35.54 -18.23 -12.72
N ASN A 142 -35.90 -18.21 -11.43
CA ASN A 142 -35.03 -17.88 -10.30
C ASN A 142 -33.86 -18.88 -10.14
N GLU A 143 -32.94 -18.96 -11.09
CA GLU A 143 -31.71 -19.73 -10.92
C GLU A 143 -30.69 -18.86 -10.19
N ILE A 144 -30.42 -19.22 -8.94
CA ILE A 144 -29.35 -18.65 -8.11
C ILE A 144 -28.04 -18.96 -8.84
N ALA A 145 -27.21 -17.94 -9.09
CA ALA A 145 -25.89 -18.14 -9.68
C ALA A 145 -25.11 -19.22 -8.91
N ALA A 146 -24.44 -20.12 -9.62
CA ALA A 146 -23.68 -21.21 -9.02
C ALA A 146 -22.55 -20.67 -8.13
N VAL A 147 -21.98 -19.54 -8.54
CA VAL A 147 -20.98 -18.79 -7.79
C VAL A 147 -21.37 -17.32 -7.72
N SER A 148 -21.34 -16.76 -6.52
CA SER A 148 -21.40 -15.34 -6.25
C SER A 148 -20.19 -14.93 -5.43
N TRP A 149 -19.94 -13.63 -5.28
CA TRP A 149 -18.77 -13.14 -4.57
C TRP A 149 -19.09 -11.89 -3.75
N GLN A 150 -18.32 -11.70 -2.68
CA GLN A 150 -18.39 -10.51 -1.83
C GLN A 150 -17.03 -10.22 -1.20
N TYR A 151 -16.82 -8.96 -0.79
CA TYR A 151 -15.67 -8.60 0.05
C TYR A 151 -16.05 -8.72 1.53
N GLY A 152 -15.27 -9.51 2.26
CA GLY A 152 -15.33 -9.64 3.71
C GLY A 152 -14.54 -8.56 4.45
N ALA A 153 -14.41 -8.72 5.76
CA ALA A 153 -13.54 -7.88 6.58
C ALA A 153 -12.07 -8.03 6.15
N GLN A 154 -11.23 -7.04 6.49
CA GLN A 154 -9.77 -7.13 6.30
C GLN A 154 -9.29 -7.46 4.87
N ASN A 155 -10.04 -7.06 3.84
CA ASN A 155 -9.65 -7.26 2.43
C ASN A 155 -9.70 -8.73 1.98
N GLN A 156 -10.49 -9.56 2.66
CA GLN A 156 -10.81 -10.93 2.25
C GLN A 156 -11.83 -10.93 1.10
N GLY A 157 -11.60 -11.71 0.05
CA GLY A 157 -12.59 -12.02 -0.98
C GLY A 157 -13.30 -13.31 -0.62
N VAL A 158 -14.62 -13.36 -0.68
CA VAL A 158 -15.41 -14.55 -0.34
C VAL A 158 -16.17 -15.00 -1.58
N LEU A 159 -15.92 -16.22 -2.03
CA LEU A 159 -16.67 -16.91 -3.07
C LEU A 159 -17.79 -17.72 -2.42
N VAL A 160 -19.05 -17.37 -2.68
CA VAL A 160 -20.23 -18.01 -2.12
C VAL A 160 -20.85 -18.92 -3.18
N PHE A 161 -20.92 -20.21 -2.88
CA PHE A 161 -21.42 -21.24 -3.79
C PHE A 161 -22.90 -21.54 -3.52
N GLY A 162 -23.70 -21.49 -4.58
CA GLY A 162 -25.13 -21.82 -4.57
C GLY A 162 -25.39 -23.26 -5.01
N SER A 163 -26.46 -23.46 -5.80
CA SER A 163 -26.78 -24.80 -6.31
C SER A 163 -25.75 -25.27 -7.34
N LEU A 164 -25.05 -26.36 -7.06
CA LEU A 164 -24.00 -26.93 -7.92
C LEU A 164 -24.46 -28.20 -8.68
N GLY A 165 -25.62 -28.77 -8.33
CA GLY A 165 -26.04 -30.08 -8.84
C GLY A 165 -26.35 -30.18 -10.34
N ASN A 166 -26.68 -29.08 -11.02
CA ASN A 166 -27.06 -29.06 -12.44
C ASN A 166 -26.29 -28.00 -13.25
N VAL A 167 -25.15 -27.54 -12.75
CA VAL A 167 -24.40 -26.44 -13.37
C VAL A 167 -23.49 -27.00 -14.46
N ASP A 168 -23.50 -26.37 -15.64
CA ASP A 168 -22.55 -26.68 -16.70
C ASP A 168 -21.11 -26.31 -16.26
N LEU A 169 -20.15 -27.21 -16.45
CA LEU A 169 -18.76 -26.98 -16.00
C LEU A 169 -18.10 -25.78 -16.67
N SER A 170 -18.44 -25.51 -17.94
CA SER A 170 -17.92 -24.34 -18.66
C SER A 170 -18.48 -23.03 -18.12
N GLU A 171 -19.76 -23.04 -17.74
CA GLU A 171 -20.46 -21.93 -17.09
C GLU A 171 -19.90 -21.70 -15.67
N LEU A 172 -19.69 -22.77 -14.90
CA LEU A 172 -19.06 -22.71 -13.59
C LEU A 172 -17.64 -22.12 -13.66
N LYS A 173 -16.83 -22.58 -14.61
CA LYS A 173 -15.49 -22.05 -14.85
C LYS A 173 -15.51 -20.57 -15.21
N GLN A 174 -16.45 -20.16 -16.06
CA GLN A 174 -16.62 -18.76 -16.43
C GLN A 174 -17.01 -17.90 -15.21
N GLN A 175 -17.98 -18.34 -14.42
CA GLN A 175 -18.40 -17.64 -13.20
C GLN A 175 -17.27 -17.51 -12.19
N LEU A 176 -16.48 -18.56 -11.97
CA LEU A 176 -15.30 -18.53 -11.11
C LEU A 176 -14.26 -17.54 -11.60
N ASN A 177 -13.90 -17.58 -12.88
CA ASN A 177 -12.90 -16.65 -13.43
C ASN A 177 -13.33 -15.19 -13.30
N LEU A 178 -14.60 -14.89 -13.58
CA LEU A 178 -15.16 -13.54 -13.41
C LEU A 178 -15.14 -13.10 -11.95
N ALA A 179 -15.55 -13.98 -11.03
CA ALA A 179 -15.53 -13.68 -9.60
C ALA A 179 -14.10 -13.43 -9.08
N ILE A 180 -13.12 -14.21 -9.54
CA ILE A 180 -11.72 -14.04 -9.18
C ILE A 180 -11.15 -12.73 -9.77
N GLU A 181 -11.48 -12.40 -11.02
CA GLU A 181 -11.08 -11.14 -11.66
C GLU A 181 -11.61 -9.93 -10.88
N GLU A 182 -12.86 -10.00 -10.42
CA GLU A 182 -13.47 -8.95 -9.60
C GLU A 182 -12.89 -8.90 -8.17
N LEU A 183 -12.47 -10.06 -7.64
CA LEU A 183 -11.78 -10.17 -6.35
C LEU A 183 -10.26 -9.97 -6.46
N ASN A 184 -9.74 -9.45 -7.58
CA ASN A 184 -8.29 -9.28 -7.82
C ASN A 184 -7.58 -8.45 -6.73
N SER A 185 -8.35 -7.70 -5.95
CA SER A 185 -7.85 -6.84 -4.91
C SER A 185 -7.92 -7.42 -3.51
N ALA A 186 -8.43 -8.64 -3.38
CA ALA A 186 -8.43 -9.38 -2.13
C ALA A 186 -7.00 -9.82 -1.75
N ALA A 187 -6.69 -9.80 -0.45
CA ALA A 187 -5.45 -10.36 0.07
C ALA A 187 -5.49 -11.90 0.14
N GLU A 188 -6.69 -12.46 0.20
CA GLU A 188 -6.97 -13.89 0.31
C GLU A 188 -8.37 -14.20 -0.25
N LEU A 189 -8.58 -15.43 -0.72
CA LEU A 189 -9.87 -15.92 -1.18
C LEU A 189 -10.41 -16.96 -0.20
N SER A 190 -11.57 -16.71 0.38
CA SER A 190 -12.32 -17.66 1.22
C SER A 190 -13.44 -18.31 0.41
N LEU A 191 -13.63 -19.60 0.58
CA LEU A 191 -14.71 -20.35 -0.08
C LEU A 191 -15.84 -20.64 0.93
N ASP A 192 -17.04 -20.17 0.62
CA ASP A 192 -18.24 -20.33 1.42
C ASP A 192 -19.24 -21.24 0.70
N PHE A 193 -19.40 -22.45 1.24
CA PHE A 193 -20.33 -23.47 0.75
C PHE A 193 -21.61 -23.57 1.57
N SER A 194 -21.85 -22.65 2.52
CA SER A 194 -22.98 -22.70 3.47
C SER A 194 -24.35 -22.75 2.79
N GLN A 195 -24.45 -22.25 1.56
CA GLN A 195 -25.67 -22.24 0.76
C GLN A 195 -25.64 -23.22 -0.41
N SER A 196 -24.57 -24.04 -0.49
CA SER A 196 -24.39 -24.94 -1.61
C SER A 196 -25.29 -26.16 -1.53
N THR A 197 -25.84 -26.56 -2.67
CA THR A 197 -26.66 -27.79 -2.76
C THR A 197 -26.29 -28.59 -4.00
N GLY A 198 -26.03 -29.89 -3.82
CA GLY A 198 -25.60 -30.77 -4.90
C GLY A 198 -24.17 -30.50 -5.36
N GLY A 199 -23.82 -31.01 -6.53
CA GLY A 199 -22.45 -31.01 -7.07
C GLY A 199 -21.92 -32.43 -7.16
N ASP A 200 -21.12 -32.68 -8.18
CA ASP A 200 -20.47 -33.96 -8.40
C ASP A 200 -18.94 -33.81 -8.37
N VAL A 201 -18.23 -34.93 -8.49
CA VAL A 201 -16.76 -34.94 -8.50
C VAL A 201 -16.20 -34.02 -9.59
N GLN A 202 -16.86 -33.91 -10.75
CA GLN A 202 -16.38 -33.07 -11.85
C GLN A 202 -16.51 -31.57 -11.52
N THR A 203 -17.61 -31.19 -10.88
CA THR A 203 -17.84 -29.83 -10.39
C THR A 203 -16.77 -29.44 -9.37
N ALA A 204 -16.50 -30.32 -8.41
CA ALA A 204 -15.47 -30.10 -7.39
C ALA A 204 -14.08 -29.96 -8.04
N LEU A 205 -13.73 -30.81 -9.01
CA LEU A 205 -12.47 -30.73 -9.75
C LEU A 205 -12.34 -29.42 -10.53
N GLN A 206 -13.41 -28.94 -11.17
CA GLN A 206 -13.37 -27.69 -11.90
C GLN A 206 -13.11 -26.48 -10.99
N ILE A 207 -13.69 -26.48 -9.78
CA ILE A 207 -13.43 -25.45 -8.76
C ILE A 207 -11.95 -25.47 -8.36
N ILE A 208 -11.40 -26.64 -8.04
CA ILE A 208 -9.98 -26.80 -7.69
C ILE A 208 -9.08 -26.30 -8.81
N GLU A 209 -9.33 -26.76 -10.03
CA GLU A 209 -8.50 -26.46 -11.20
C GLU A 209 -8.47 -24.96 -11.49
N THR A 210 -9.61 -24.28 -11.34
CA THR A 210 -9.70 -22.84 -11.61
C THR A 210 -8.99 -22.03 -10.53
N LEU A 211 -9.12 -22.44 -9.27
CA LEU A 211 -8.49 -21.76 -8.13
C LEU A 211 -6.97 -22.02 -8.07
N SER A 212 -6.51 -23.20 -8.47
CA SER A 212 -5.08 -23.56 -8.44
C SER A 212 -4.22 -22.74 -9.41
N GLN A 213 -4.85 -22.11 -10.41
CA GLN A 213 -4.19 -21.20 -11.35
C GLN A 213 -4.00 -19.79 -10.77
N GLN A 214 -4.54 -19.51 -9.58
CA GLN A 214 -4.47 -18.19 -8.96
C GLN A 214 -3.25 -18.05 -8.05
N SER A 215 -2.72 -16.83 -7.98
CA SER A 215 -1.59 -16.49 -7.10
C SER A 215 -2.01 -16.12 -5.68
N LEU A 216 -3.31 -15.97 -5.42
CA LEU A 216 -3.86 -15.64 -4.10
C LEU A 216 -3.92 -16.87 -3.19
N PRO A 217 -3.63 -16.74 -1.88
CA PRO A 217 -3.87 -17.82 -0.94
C PRO A 217 -5.37 -18.11 -0.83
N VAL A 218 -5.73 -19.40 -0.82
CA VAL A 218 -7.12 -19.84 -0.70
C VAL A 218 -7.36 -20.41 0.69
N CYS A 219 -8.43 -19.95 1.32
CA CYS A 219 -8.83 -20.32 2.68
C CYS A 219 -10.15 -21.09 2.65
N LEU A 220 -10.20 -22.17 3.42
CA LEU A 220 -11.43 -22.84 3.79
C LEU A 220 -11.66 -22.60 5.28
N HIS A 221 -12.66 -21.77 5.61
CA HIS A 221 -12.86 -21.28 6.98
C HIS A 221 -11.56 -20.63 7.52
N ASP A 222 -11.11 -21.00 8.72
CA ASP A 222 -9.93 -20.43 9.40
C ASP A 222 -8.58 -20.98 8.91
N ARG A 223 -8.55 -21.77 7.84
CA ARG A 223 -7.32 -22.39 7.32
C ARG A 223 -7.00 -21.91 5.91
N CYS A 224 -5.90 -21.17 5.80
CA CYS A 224 -5.38 -20.64 4.53
C CYS A 224 -4.20 -21.48 4.02
N SER A 225 -4.14 -21.71 2.71
CA SER A 225 -3.01 -22.38 2.07
C SER A 225 -2.72 -21.77 0.69
N PRO A 226 -1.46 -21.42 0.38
CA PRO A 226 -1.06 -21.01 -0.96
C PRO A 226 -1.14 -22.21 -1.91
N LEU A 227 -1.93 -22.11 -2.99
CA LEU A 227 -2.16 -23.24 -3.90
C LEU A 227 -0.94 -23.61 -4.76
N TYR A 228 0.08 -22.74 -4.85
CA TYR A 228 1.32 -22.98 -5.60
C TYR A 228 2.35 -23.82 -4.81
N GLU A 229 2.29 -23.82 -3.48
CA GLU A 229 2.99 -24.78 -2.63
C GLU A 229 2.05 -25.96 -2.43
N GLY A 230 2.09 -26.91 -3.36
CA GLY A 230 1.14 -28.03 -3.42
C GLY A 230 0.79 -28.56 -2.03
N LEU A 231 -0.50 -28.56 -1.71
CA LEU A 231 -1.15 -29.08 -0.50
C LEU A 231 -0.26 -30.01 0.35
N VAL A 232 0.60 -29.44 1.20
CA VAL A 232 1.31 -30.20 2.23
C VAL A 232 0.30 -30.45 3.35
N LEU A 233 -0.43 -31.55 3.22
CA LEU A 233 -1.28 -32.07 4.29
C LEU A 233 -0.43 -32.97 5.18
N GLU A 234 -0.13 -32.52 6.39
CA GLU A 234 0.49 -33.36 7.40
C GLU A 234 -0.53 -34.43 7.85
N LYS A 235 -0.19 -35.70 7.59
CA LYS A 235 -0.98 -36.88 7.93
C LYS A 235 -0.86 -37.16 9.43
N VAL A 236 -1.97 -37.08 10.17
CA VAL A 236 -2.08 -37.83 11.44
C VAL A 236 -2.18 -39.32 11.08
N GLY A 237 -1.04 -40.02 11.15
CA GLY A 237 -0.94 -41.46 11.33
C GLY A 237 -1.12 -42.35 10.09
N GLY A 238 -0.03 -43.05 9.72
CA GLY A 238 -0.08 -44.43 9.25
C GLY A 238 -0.17 -44.69 7.75
N ILE A 239 0.97 -45.10 7.19
CA ILE A 239 1.20 -46.06 6.08
C ILE A 239 0.80 -45.68 4.63
N GLU A 240 1.86 -45.63 3.82
CA GLU A 240 2.14 -45.97 2.40
C GLU A 240 1.14 -45.75 1.24
N ASP A 241 1.73 -45.21 0.17
CA ASP A 241 1.45 -45.32 -1.28
C ASP A 241 0.15 -44.72 -1.86
N ALA A 242 0.18 -43.42 -2.16
CA ALA A 242 -0.41 -42.72 -3.33
C ALA A 242 -0.48 -41.19 -3.07
N TYR A 243 0.62 -40.47 -3.24
CA TYR A 243 0.80 -39.11 -2.69
C TYR A 243 0.20 -37.93 -3.49
N LEU A 244 -0.62 -38.17 -4.51
CA LEU A 244 -1.34 -37.08 -5.21
C LEU A 244 -2.87 -37.30 -5.29
N GLU A 245 -3.37 -38.52 -5.13
CA GLU A 245 -4.81 -38.80 -5.22
C GLU A 245 -5.57 -38.55 -3.91
N ASN A 246 -4.95 -38.77 -2.75
CA ASN A 246 -5.65 -38.68 -1.47
C ASN A 246 -5.98 -37.23 -1.04
N SER A 247 -5.09 -36.27 -1.30
CA SER A 247 -5.32 -34.86 -0.90
C SER A 247 -6.46 -34.21 -1.68
N VAL A 248 -6.54 -34.49 -2.99
CA VAL A 248 -7.63 -34.04 -3.86
C VAL A 248 -8.93 -34.76 -3.46
N LYS A 249 -8.87 -36.08 -3.21
CA LYS A 249 -10.04 -36.86 -2.79
C LYS A 249 -10.63 -36.37 -1.46
N THR A 250 -9.81 -36.06 -0.47
CA THR A 250 -10.29 -35.51 0.82
C THR A 250 -10.87 -34.10 0.68
N TRP A 251 -10.40 -33.30 -0.29
CA TRP A 251 -10.97 -31.98 -0.57
C TRP A 251 -12.29 -32.10 -1.33
N VAL A 252 -12.36 -32.97 -2.33
CA VAL A 252 -13.58 -33.32 -3.06
C VAL A 252 -14.64 -33.89 -2.11
N GLU A 253 -14.25 -34.76 -1.17
CA GLU A 253 -15.15 -35.29 -0.12
C GLU A 253 -15.68 -34.19 0.82
N LYS A 254 -14.87 -33.16 1.13
CA LYS A 254 -15.30 -31.99 1.92
C LYS A 254 -16.10 -30.96 1.13
N LEU A 255 -16.01 -30.96 -0.19
CA LEU A 255 -16.84 -30.13 -1.06
C LEU A 255 -18.23 -30.74 -1.29
N LEU A 256 -18.32 -32.07 -1.25
CA LEU A 256 -19.53 -32.83 -1.53
C LEU A 256 -20.40 -33.10 -0.28
N HIS A 257 -19.91 -32.77 0.92
CA HIS A 257 -20.55 -33.02 2.22
C HIS A 257 -20.53 -31.79 3.12
#